data_AF-A0A239A962-F1
#
_entry.id   AF-A0A239A962-F1
#
_cell.length_a   1.000
_cell.length_b   1.000
_cell.length_c   1.000
_cell.angle_alpha   90.00
_cell.angle_beta   90.00
_cell.angle_gamma   90.00
#
_symmetry.space_group_name_H-M   'P 1'
#
loop_
_entity.id
_entity.type
_entity.pdbx_description
1 polymer ?
#
loop_
_entity_poly.entity_id
_entity_poly.type
_entity_poly.pdbx_seq_one_letter_code
_entity_poly.pdbx_strand_id
1 'polypeptide(L)'
;MSTYHAGLRWVRTAATRLGISPEEYAGYLNEGKKFCGGCRHVLPRTTQYFYTYFTAHDGMSSQCIACSCAAAARTTTQRQCPANPPKPHPDYAVPSLRDIVAAGKQRHLALGAAPPTQPF
;
A
#
# COMPACT_ATOMS: atom_id res chain seq x y z
N MET A 1 -15.60 21.24 -6.22
CA MET A 1 -14.42 20.37 -6.30
C MET A 1 -14.08 19.94 -4.88
N SER A 2 -14.30 18.66 -4.54
CA SER A 2 -14.26 18.16 -3.16
C SER A 2 -12.81 18.01 -2.70
N THR A 3 -12.28 19.03 -2.04
CA THR A 3 -10.94 19.07 -1.46
C THR A 3 -11.02 18.89 0.06
N TYR A 4 -9.98 18.29 0.64
CA TYR A 4 -9.66 18.20 2.08
C TYR A 4 -10.09 16.95 2.86
N HIS A 5 -9.51 15.80 2.53
CA HIS A 5 -9.30 14.71 3.50
C HIS A 5 -8.00 14.84 4.31
N ALA A 6 -7.06 15.71 3.91
CA ALA A 6 -5.75 15.86 4.57
C ALA A 6 -5.80 16.44 6.00
N GLY A 7 -6.91 17.10 6.38
CA GLY A 7 -7.14 17.61 7.74
C GLY A 7 -7.67 16.57 8.74
N LEU A 8 -8.05 15.38 8.27
CA LEU A 8 -8.67 14.38 9.13
C LEU A 8 -7.59 13.66 9.95
N ARG A 9 -7.74 13.69 11.29
CA ARG A 9 -6.80 13.05 12.22
C ARG A 9 -6.49 11.59 11.85
N TRP A 10 -7.50 10.85 11.37
CA TRP A 10 -7.33 9.45 10.97
C TRP A 10 -6.47 9.26 9.71
N VAL A 11 -6.47 10.22 8.77
CA VAL A 11 -5.60 10.18 7.56
C VAL A 11 -4.14 10.27 7.98
N ARG A 12 -3.80 11.21 8.87
CA ARG A 12 -2.43 11.32 9.39
C ARG A 12 -1.98 10.04 10.08
N THR A 13 -2.82 9.47 10.95
CA THR A 13 -2.51 8.20 11.63
C THR A 13 -2.33 7.03 10.64
N ALA A 14 -3.17 6.95 9.61
CA ALA A 14 -3.06 5.91 8.58
C ALA A 14 -1.77 6.06 7.76
N ALA A 15 -1.47 7.28 7.32
CA ALA A 15 -0.26 7.62 6.56
C ALA A 15 1.01 7.30 7.37
N THR A 16 1.06 7.66 8.66
CA THR A 16 2.18 7.34 9.56
C THR A 16 2.41 5.84 9.69
N ARG A 17 1.35 5.02 9.78
CA ARG A 17 1.49 3.55 9.86
C ARG A 17 2.06 2.93 8.59
N LEU A 18 1.88 3.60 7.46
CA LEU A 18 2.33 3.16 6.14
C LEU A 18 3.70 3.75 5.77
N GLY A 19 4.17 4.77 6.49
CA GLY A 19 5.43 5.45 6.19
C GLY A 19 5.35 6.37 4.97
N ILE A 20 4.16 6.89 4.65
CA ILE A 20 3.94 7.84 3.54
C ILE A 20 3.40 9.17 4.09
N SER A 21 3.42 10.21 3.27
CA SER A 21 2.89 11.52 3.69
C SER A 21 1.35 11.50 3.75
N PRO A 22 0.73 12.28 4.65
CA PRO A 22 -0.73 12.42 4.70
C PRO A 22 -1.34 12.92 3.38
N GLU A 23 -0.61 13.76 2.63
CA GLU A 23 -1.01 14.32 1.35
C GLU A 23 -1.05 13.24 0.27
N GLU A 24 -0.03 12.40 0.22
CA GLU A 24 0.03 11.28 -0.72
C GLU A 24 -1.10 10.28 -0.44
N TYR A 25 -1.33 9.92 0.83
CA TYR A 25 -2.43 9.05 1.23
C TYR A 25 -3.80 9.63 0.84
N ALA A 26 -4.01 10.94 1.06
CA ALA A 26 -5.22 11.62 0.65
C ALA A 26 -5.40 11.61 -0.88
N GLY A 27 -4.31 11.72 -1.66
CA GLY A 27 -4.32 11.57 -3.12
C GLY A 27 -4.92 10.25 -3.56
N TYR A 28 -4.43 9.13 -3.01
CA TYR A 28 -4.99 7.81 -3.34
C TYR A 28 -6.47 7.68 -2.97
N LEU A 29 -6.90 8.22 -1.83
CA LEU A 29 -8.32 8.20 -1.44
C LEU A 29 -9.20 8.97 -2.43
N ASN A 30 -8.72 10.11 -2.93
CA ASN A 30 -9.43 10.91 -3.93
C ASN A 30 -9.55 10.17 -5.28
N GLU A 31 -8.56 9.33 -5.62
CA GLU A 31 -8.59 8.44 -6.78
C GLU A 31 -9.46 7.19 -6.57
N GLY A 32 -10.11 7.04 -5.41
CA GLY A 32 -10.89 5.85 -5.10
C GLY A 32 -10.01 4.62 -4.83
N LYS A 33 -8.76 4.81 -4.39
CA LYS A 33 -7.83 3.76 -3.99
C LYS A 33 -7.59 3.80 -2.47
N LYS A 34 -7.14 2.68 -1.90
CA LYS A 34 -6.85 2.53 -0.47
C LYS A 34 -5.66 1.59 -0.25
N PHE A 35 -4.86 1.86 0.77
CA PHE A 35 -3.80 0.95 1.20
C PHE A 35 -4.34 -0.16 2.11
N CYS A 36 -3.88 -1.38 1.88
CA CYS A 36 -4.04 -2.47 2.83
C CYS A 36 -3.00 -2.37 3.96
N GLY A 37 -3.42 -2.33 5.22
CA GLY A 37 -2.51 -2.34 6.37
C GLY A 37 -1.75 -3.66 6.59
N GLY A 38 -2.17 -4.76 5.93
CA GLY A 38 -1.52 -6.07 5.99
C GLY A 38 -0.40 -6.21 4.96
N CYS A 39 -0.72 -6.10 3.67
CA CYS A 39 0.24 -6.26 2.57
C CYS A 39 0.84 -4.95 2.04
N ARG A 40 0.37 -3.79 2.50
CA ARG A 40 0.85 -2.45 2.09
C ARG A 40 0.67 -2.12 0.60
N HIS A 41 -0.16 -2.86 -0.13
CA HIS A 41 -0.52 -2.53 -1.51
C HIS A 41 -1.64 -1.50 -1.60
N VAL A 42 -1.56 -0.66 -2.64
CA VAL A 42 -2.62 0.28 -3.05
C VAL A 42 -3.60 -0.46 -3.96
N LEU A 43 -4.83 -0.63 -3.51
CA LEU A 43 -5.89 -1.34 -4.23
C LEU A 43 -7.10 -0.43 -4.43
N PRO A 44 -7.96 -0.68 -5.44
CA PRO A 44 -9.23 0.02 -5.56
C PRO A 44 -10.07 -0.11 -4.29
N ARG A 45 -10.65 1.00 -3.82
CA ARG A 45 -11.53 1.07 -2.65
C ARG A 45 -12.93 0.56 -3.01
N THR A 46 -13.00 -0.69 -3.44
CA THR A 46 -14.24 -1.39 -3.81
C THR A 46 -14.44 -2.64 -2.95
N THR A 47 -15.67 -3.14 -2.89
CA THR A 47 -16.04 -4.35 -2.14
C THR A 47 -15.41 -5.63 -2.69
N GLN A 48 -14.79 -5.56 -3.87
CA GLN A 48 -14.01 -6.66 -4.45
C GLN A 48 -12.66 -6.83 -3.76
N TYR A 49 -12.08 -5.76 -3.21
CA TYR A 49 -10.75 -5.80 -2.59
C TYR A 49 -10.79 -5.61 -1.07
N PHE A 50 -11.80 -4.93 -0.53
CA PHE A 50 -11.96 -4.64 0.89
C PHE A 50 -13.35 -5.06 1.37
N TYR A 51 -13.46 -5.47 2.63
CA TYR A 51 -14.76 -5.71 3.24
C TYR A 51 -15.43 -4.39 3.62
N THR A 52 -16.76 -4.32 3.51
CA THR A 52 -17.51 -3.19 4.07
C THR A 52 -17.43 -3.24 5.60
N TYR A 53 -17.13 -2.10 6.21
CA TYR A 53 -17.04 -1.98 7.65
C TYR A 53 -17.65 -0.65 8.10
N PHE A 54 -18.90 -0.71 8.57
CA PHE A 54 -19.73 0.46 8.86
C PHE A 54 -19.18 1.37 9.95
N THR A 55 -18.29 0.87 10.81
CA THR A 55 -17.65 1.65 11.88
C THR A 55 -16.31 2.26 11.46
N ALA A 56 -15.77 1.90 10.29
CA ALA A 56 -14.61 2.60 9.74
C ALA A 56 -15.01 3.98 9.22
N HIS A 57 -14.13 4.97 9.41
CA HIS A 57 -14.34 6.33 8.88
C HIS A 57 -14.60 6.37 7.37
N ASP A 58 -14.06 5.40 6.63
CA ASP A 58 -14.20 5.29 5.19
C ASP A 58 -15.13 4.13 4.79
N GLY A 59 -15.89 3.55 5.73
CA GLY A 59 -16.86 2.49 5.46
C GLY A 59 -16.25 1.15 4.97
N MET A 60 -14.92 1.01 4.98
CA MET A 60 -14.20 -0.14 4.46
C MET A 60 -13.15 -0.63 5.47
N SER A 61 -12.84 -1.92 5.46
CA SER A 61 -11.82 -2.52 6.31
C SER A 61 -10.43 -1.90 6.10
N SER A 62 -9.59 -1.94 7.15
CA SER A 62 -8.20 -1.47 7.06
C SER A 62 -7.28 -2.46 6.33
N GLN A 63 -7.72 -3.70 6.14
CA GLN A 63 -7.01 -4.76 5.43
C GLN A 63 -7.83 -5.21 4.23
N CYS A 64 -7.15 -5.64 3.16
CA CYS A 64 -7.80 -6.25 2.01
C CYS A 64 -8.36 -7.64 2.38
N ILE A 65 -9.31 -8.11 1.58
CA ILE A 65 -9.98 -9.41 1.74
C ILE A 65 -8.96 -10.54 1.86
N ALA A 66 -7.92 -10.54 1.03
CA ALA A 66 -6.86 -11.55 1.07
C ALA A 66 -6.10 -11.57 2.41
N CYS A 67 -5.69 -10.41 2.92
CA CYS A 67 -5.01 -10.31 4.22
C CYS A 67 -5.92 -10.68 5.38
N SER A 68 -7.17 -10.21 5.38
CA SER A 68 -8.17 -10.57 6.39
C SER A 68 -8.42 -12.07 6.42
N CYS A 69 -8.44 -12.72 5.25
CA CYS A 69 -8.58 -14.18 5.15
C CYS A 69 -7.37 -14.95 5.65
N ALA A 70 -6.16 -14.51 5.29
CA ALA A 70 -4.93 -15.10 5.80
C ALA A 70 -4.82 -14.97 7.33
N ALA A 71 -5.32 -13.86 7.90
CA ALA A 71 -5.39 -13.67 9.35
C ALA A 71 -6.42 -14.60 9.99
N ALA A 72 -7.62 -14.74 9.40
CA ALA A 72 -8.67 -15.62 9.89
C ALA A 72 -8.24 -17.10 9.91
N ALA A 73 -7.46 -17.55 8.93
CA ALA A 73 -6.94 -18.92 8.89
C ALA A 73 -6.07 -19.29 10.11
N ARG A 74 -5.48 -18.31 10.80
CA ARG A 74 -4.64 -18.53 11.99
C ARG A 74 -5.46 -18.68 13.28
N THR A 75 -6.68 -18.18 13.29
CA THR A 75 -7.59 -18.23 14.44
C THR A 75 -8.69 -19.22 14.08
N THR A 76 -8.66 -20.43 14.65
CA THR A 76 -9.52 -21.61 14.39
C THR A 76 -11.02 -21.36 14.16
N THR A 77 -11.53 -20.17 14.47
CA THR A 77 -12.84 -19.67 14.03
C THR A 77 -12.83 -19.36 12.53
N GLN A 78 -13.08 -20.39 11.72
CA GLN A 78 -13.28 -20.34 10.28
C GLN A 78 -14.50 -19.47 9.91
N ARG A 79 -14.37 -18.14 9.99
CA ARG A 79 -15.35 -17.24 9.35
C ARG A 79 -15.15 -17.32 7.84
N GLN A 80 -16.26 -17.45 7.13
CA GLN A 80 -16.35 -17.69 5.70
C GLN A 80 -15.54 -16.67 4.91
N CYS A 81 -14.32 -17.07 4.53
CA CYS A 81 -13.65 -16.44 3.42
C CYS A 81 -14.33 -16.86 2.13
N PRO A 82 -14.49 -15.95 1.14
CA PRO A 82 -14.91 -16.37 -0.17
C PRO A 82 -13.95 -17.46 -0.66
N ALA A 83 -14.50 -18.57 -1.17
CA ALA A 83 -13.72 -19.74 -1.59
C ALA A 83 -12.62 -19.41 -2.61
N ASN A 84 -12.72 -18.26 -3.27
CA ASN A 84 -11.74 -17.73 -4.20
C ASN A 84 -11.48 -16.25 -3.87
N PRO A 85 -10.49 -15.91 -3.02
CA PRO A 85 -10.06 -14.52 -2.93
C PRO A 85 -9.58 -14.06 -4.31
N PRO A 86 -9.82 -12.79 -4.69
CA PRO A 86 -9.33 -12.28 -5.97
C PRO A 86 -7.83 -12.49 -6.03
N LYS A 87 -7.36 -13.10 -7.13
CA LYS A 87 -5.93 -13.27 -7.37
C LYS A 87 -5.28 -11.87 -7.34
N PRO A 88 -4.08 -11.73 -6.76
CA PRO A 88 -3.34 -10.47 -6.89
C PRO A 88 -3.27 -10.10 -8.37
N HIS A 89 -3.67 -8.87 -8.69
CA HIS A 89 -3.82 -8.41 -10.06
C HIS A 89 -2.44 -8.41 -10.77
N PRO A 90 -2.33 -8.89 -12.02
CA PRO A 90 -1.05 -9.13 -12.70
C PRO A 90 -0.21 -7.85 -12.90
N ASP A 91 -0.84 -6.68 -13.07
CA ASP A 91 -0.13 -5.39 -13.14
C ASP A 91 0.53 -4.97 -11.81
N TYR A 92 0.28 -5.68 -10.71
CA TYR A 92 0.97 -5.51 -9.43
C TYR A 92 2.03 -6.59 -9.24
N ALA A 93 2.82 -6.84 -10.28
CA ALA A 93 4.00 -7.68 -10.18
C ALA A 93 4.95 -7.06 -9.16
N VAL A 94 4.89 -7.55 -7.92
CA VAL A 94 5.94 -7.31 -6.94
C VAL A 94 7.21 -7.89 -7.56
N PRO A 95 8.26 -7.08 -7.81
CA PRO A 95 9.49 -7.61 -8.38
C PRO A 95 9.95 -8.76 -7.52
N SER A 96 10.33 -9.87 -8.16
CA SER A 96 10.81 -11.04 -7.45
C SER A 96 11.96 -10.63 -6.55
N LEU A 97 12.13 -11.31 -5.41
CA LEU A 97 13.30 -11.10 -4.56
C LEU A 97 14.61 -11.22 -5.38
N ARG A 98 14.61 -12.06 -6.42
CA ARG A 98 15.71 -12.21 -7.38
C ARG A 98 15.97 -10.93 -8.19
N ASP A 99 14.93 -10.23 -8.62
CA ASP A 99 15.02 -8.99 -9.40
C ASP A 99 15.57 -7.84 -8.54
N ILE A 100 15.16 -7.77 -7.27
CA ILE A 100 15.64 -6.77 -6.31
C ILE A 100 17.15 -6.97 -6.04
N VAL A 101 17.59 -8.23 -5.85
CA VAL A 101 19.00 -8.54 -5.61
C VAL A 101 19.86 -8.27 -6.85
N ALA A 102 19.35 -8.52 -8.05
CA ALA A 102 20.07 -8.22 -9.31
C ALA A 102 20.33 -6.71 -9.49
N ALA A 103 19.35 -5.86 -9.16
CA ALA A 103 19.47 -4.40 -9.27
C ALA A 103 20.49 -3.81 -8.29
N GLY A 104 20.69 -4.43 -7.12
CA GLY A 104 21.65 -3.96 -6.12
C GLY A 104 23.12 -4.07 -6.55
N LYS A 105 23.45 -4.95 -7.51
CA LYS A 105 24.85 -5.23 -7.89
C LYS A 105 25.47 -4.18 -8.83
N GLN A 106 24.67 -3.34 -9.48
CA GLN A 106 25.16 -2.36 -10.46
C GLN A 106 25.55 -0.99 -9.87
N ARG A 107 25.20 -0.69 -8.61
CA ARG A 107 25.40 0.64 -8.03
C ARG A 107 26.80 0.92 -7.47
N HIS A 108 27.69 -0.07 -7.46
CA HIS A 108 29.02 0.09 -6.85
C HIS A 108 30.13 0.61 -7.78
N LEU A 109 29.85 0.91 -9.06
CA LEU A 109 30.89 1.28 -10.03
C LEU A 109 30.93 2.77 -10.44
N ALA A 110 30.13 3.67 -9.83
CA ALA A 110 30.01 5.06 -10.29
C ALA A 110 30.35 6.14 -9.23
N LEU A 111 31.14 5.83 -8.20
CA LEU A 111 31.67 6.84 -7.27
C LEU A 111 33.14 7.11 -7.61
N GLY A 112 33.40 7.96 -8.59
CA GLY A 112 34.78 8.22 -9.00
C GLY A 112 35.01 9.37 -9.99
N ALA A 113 34.16 10.40 -10.04
CA ALA A 113 34.45 11.62 -10.80
C ALA A 113 34.30 12.83 -9.89
N ALA A 114 35.43 13.37 -9.44
CA ALA A 114 35.48 14.65 -8.75
C ALA A 114 35.03 15.77 -9.72
N PRO A 115 34.24 16.76 -9.26
CA PRO A 115 33.88 17.91 -10.09
C PRO A 115 35.13 18.76 -10.37
N PRO A 116 35.28 19.30 -11.59
CA PRO A 116 36.38 20.20 -11.90
C PRO A 116 36.24 21.50 -11.10
N THR A 117 37.29 21.83 -10.34
CA THR A 117 37.46 23.13 -9.69
C THR A 117 37.65 24.20 -10.76
N GLN A 118 36.76 25.19 -10.79
CA GLN A 118 36.92 26.37 -11.65
C GLN A 118 37.83 27.40 -10.94
N PRO A 119 38.86 27.94 -11.60
CA PRO A 119 39.62 29.07 -11.08
C PRO A 119 38.84 30.39 -11.25
N PHE A 120 39.03 31.29 -10.27
CA PHE A 120 38.50 32.66 -10.23
C PHE A 120 39.24 33.61 -11.18
#